data_AF-A0A1Z4QJS4-F1
#
_entry.id   AF-A0A1Z4QJS4-F1
#
_cell.length_a   1.000
_cell.length_b   1.000
_cell.length_c   1.000
_cell.angle_alpha   90.00
_cell.angle_beta   90.00
_cell.angle_gamma   90.00
#
_symmetry.space_group_name_H-M   'P 1'
#
loop_
_entity.id
_entity.type
_entity.pdbx_description
1 polymer ?
#
loop_
_entity_poly.entity_id
_entity_poly.type
_entity_poly.pdbx_seq_one_letter_code
_entity_poly.pdbx_strand_id
1 'polypeptide(L)'
;MNNNLVGGIIPPQPPVELQSDAHVVKSRLEWGEPAFTILDVRDRQIYNQGHIMGAMPVPTDELVDVATSTLDKSRDIYVYGVSEEQTAQAAKILRSAGFKHVSELKGGLDAWKAIGGPTEGVIESKTPAGADDYNVVSRIQNHLENQQKQV
;
A
#
# COMPACT_ATOMS: atom_id res chain seq x y z
N MET A 1 12.13 -22.09 -32.51
CA MET A 1 13.07 -21.74 -31.42
C MET A 1 12.50 -20.51 -30.74
N ASN A 2 11.73 -20.70 -29.67
CA ASN A 2 11.15 -19.57 -28.93
C ASN A 2 12.04 -19.31 -27.71
N ASN A 3 12.89 -18.29 -27.83
CA ASN A 3 13.78 -17.84 -26.76
C ASN A 3 12.98 -17.00 -25.74
N ASN A 4 12.29 -17.66 -24.82
CA ASN A 4 11.78 -17.01 -23.61
C ASN A 4 12.94 -16.84 -22.61
N LEU A 5 13.75 -15.80 -22.82
CA LEU A 5 14.96 -15.49 -22.02
C LEU A 5 14.66 -15.03 -20.59
N VAL A 6 13.39 -14.94 -20.18
CA VAL A 6 12.93 -14.46 -18.86
C VAL A 6 12.24 -15.53 -18.01
N GLY A 7 11.98 -16.72 -18.56
CA GLY A 7 11.10 -17.74 -17.95
C GLY A 7 11.60 -18.44 -16.66
N GLY A 8 12.68 -17.96 -16.05
CA GLY A 8 13.26 -18.53 -14.82
C GLY A 8 13.84 -17.52 -13.84
N ILE A 9 13.66 -16.21 -14.07
CA ILE A 9 14.15 -15.15 -13.17
C ILE A 9 13.06 -14.74 -12.16
N ILE A 10 11.79 -15.00 -12.49
CA ILE A 10 10.65 -14.63 -11.66
C ILE A 10 10.24 -15.87 -10.84
N PRO A 11 10.44 -15.89 -9.51
CA PRO A 11 9.93 -16.98 -8.69
C PRO A 11 8.40 -17.05 -8.84
N PRO A 12 7.82 -18.26 -9.00
CA PRO A 12 6.37 -18.40 -9.02
C PRO A 12 5.81 -17.75 -7.75
N GLN A 13 4.96 -16.74 -7.92
CA GLN A 13 4.40 -16.01 -6.79
C GLN A 13 3.49 -16.98 -6.02
N PRO A 14 3.62 -17.07 -4.69
CA PRO A 14 2.73 -17.90 -3.90
C PRO A 14 1.28 -17.41 -4.09
N PRO A 15 0.29 -18.32 -3.96
CA PRO A 15 -1.11 -17.93 -3.99
C PRO A 15 -1.40 -16.82 -2.99
N VAL A 16 -2.34 -15.93 -3.34
CA VAL A 16 -2.79 -14.88 -2.42
C VAL A 16 -3.46 -15.51 -1.20
N GLU A 17 -2.90 -15.24 -0.03
CA GLU A 17 -3.48 -15.64 1.26
C GLU A 17 -4.68 -14.75 1.62
N LEU A 18 -5.58 -15.23 2.49
CA LEU A 18 -6.75 -14.46 2.92
C LEU A 18 -6.40 -13.16 3.64
N GLN A 19 -5.25 -13.14 4.31
CA GLN A 19 -4.69 -11.97 4.96
C GLN A 19 -3.22 -11.89 4.62
N SER A 20 -2.67 -10.69 4.47
CA SER A 20 -1.26 -10.48 4.16
C SER A 20 -0.70 -9.30 4.93
N ASP A 21 0.53 -9.44 5.44
CA ASP A 21 1.25 -8.34 6.07
C ASP A 21 1.81 -7.39 5.01
N ALA A 22 2.03 -6.13 5.40
CA ALA A 22 2.53 -5.09 4.49
C ALA A 22 3.84 -5.46 3.77
N HIS A 23 4.74 -6.21 4.42
CA HIS A 23 6.01 -6.65 3.81
C HIS A 23 5.79 -7.55 2.60
N VAL A 24 4.77 -8.42 2.65
CA VAL A 24 4.42 -9.32 1.55
C VAL A 24 3.94 -8.50 0.36
N VAL A 25 3.02 -7.57 0.59
CA VAL A 25 2.45 -6.71 -0.46
C VAL A 25 3.52 -5.80 -1.06
N LYS A 26 4.38 -5.20 -0.23
CA LYS A 26 5.48 -4.34 -0.67
C LYS A 26 6.48 -5.11 -1.52
N SER A 27 6.86 -6.32 -1.08
CA SER A 27 7.75 -7.18 -1.86
C SER A 27 7.13 -7.42 -3.24
N ARG A 28 5.87 -7.86 -3.31
CA ARG A 28 5.17 -8.09 -4.60
C ARG A 28 5.14 -6.85 -5.50
N LEU A 29 5.00 -5.65 -4.94
CA LEU A 29 5.03 -4.39 -5.68
C LEU A 29 6.40 -4.12 -6.31
N GLU A 30 7.48 -4.38 -5.57
CA GLU A 30 8.87 -4.12 -6.01
C GLU A 30 9.35 -5.09 -7.10
N TRP A 31 8.80 -6.30 -7.17
CA TRP A 31 9.16 -7.29 -8.20
C TRP A 31 8.69 -6.93 -9.63
N GLY A 32 7.87 -5.87 -9.81
CA GLY A 32 7.70 -5.19 -11.10
C GLY A 32 6.74 -5.82 -12.12
N GLU A 33 5.99 -6.87 -11.78
CA GLU A 33 4.98 -7.49 -12.68
C GLU A 33 3.53 -7.12 -12.29
N PRO A 34 2.64 -6.77 -13.25
CA PRO A 34 1.31 -6.31 -12.95
C PRO A 34 0.33 -7.48 -12.81
N ALA A 35 0.19 -8.03 -11.60
CA ALA A 35 -0.83 -9.06 -11.36
C ALA A 35 -1.86 -8.70 -10.29
N PHE A 36 -1.61 -7.72 -9.43
CA PHE A 36 -2.53 -7.40 -8.34
C PHE A 36 -3.02 -5.94 -8.36
N THR A 37 -4.15 -5.73 -7.72
CA THR A 37 -4.75 -4.42 -7.49
C THR A 37 -4.83 -4.17 -6.00
N ILE A 38 -4.45 -2.97 -5.57
CA ILE A 38 -4.68 -2.52 -4.20
C ILE A 38 -5.94 -1.66 -4.19
N LEU A 39 -6.93 -2.02 -3.37
CA LEU A 39 -8.17 -1.26 -3.18
C LEU A 39 -8.15 -0.57 -1.82
N ASP A 40 -8.27 0.76 -1.84
CA ASP A 40 -8.49 1.58 -0.66
C ASP A 40 -9.99 1.82 -0.49
N VAL A 41 -10.59 1.22 0.54
CA VAL A 41 -12.04 1.29 0.77
C VAL A 41 -12.45 2.36 1.78
N ARG A 42 -11.50 3.20 2.19
CA ARG A 42 -11.74 4.36 3.05
C ARG A 42 -12.47 5.45 2.26
N ASP A 43 -12.98 6.44 2.98
CA ASP A 43 -13.60 7.61 2.37
C ASP A 43 -12.66 8.30 1.38
N ARG A 44 -13.23 8.80 0.28
CA ARG A 44 -12.48 9.47 -0.79
C ARG A 44 -11.64 10.65 -0.28
N GLN A 45 -12.13 11.39 0.72
CA GLN A 45 -11.37 12.47 1.35
C GLN A 45 -10.12 11.96 2.08
N ILE A 46 -10.19 10.79 2.72
CA ILE A 46 -9.06 10.17 3.42
C ILE A 46 -8.04 9.65 2.40
N TYR A 47 -8.51 8.96 1.35
CA TYR A 47 -7.65 8.53 0.24
C TYR A 47 -6.85 9.71 -0.35
N ASN A 48 -7.52 10.82 -0.65
CA ASN A 48 -6.88 12.00 -1.23
C ASN A 48 -5.79 12.62 -0.32
N GLN A 49 -5.90 12.47 1.00
CA GLN A 49 -4.90 12.96 1.94
C GLN A 49 -3.63 12.11 1.91
N GLY A 50 -3.77 10.79 1.83
CA GLY A 50 -2.67 9.84 1.80
C GLY A 50 -3.15 8.40 1.62
N HIS A 51 -2.57 7.67 0.67
CA HIS A 51 -2.88 6.28 0.35
C HIS A 51 -1.62 5.53 -0.10
N ILE A 52 -1.71 4.20 -0.20
CA ILE A 52 -0.64 3.38 -0.77
C ILE A 52 -0.44 3.75 -2.24
N MET A 53 0.80 3.98 -2.66
CA MET A 53 1.12 4.34 -4.05
C MET A 53 0.50 3.33 -5.03
N GLY A 54 -0.27 3.83 -6.01
CA GLY A 54 -0.96 3.01 -7.00
C GLY A 54 -2.26 2.32 -6.52
N ALA A 55 -2.71 2.57 -5.28
CA ALA A 55 -4.00 2.07 -4.81
C ALA A 55 -5.16 2.77 -5.54
N MET A 56 -6.22 2.01 -5.86
CA MET A 56 -7.45 2.55 -6.44
C MET A 56 -8.44 2.93 -5.33
N PRO A 57 -9.06 4.12 -5.37
CA PRO A 57 -10.07 4.53 -4.41
C PRO A 57 -11.41 3.88 -4.75
N VAL A 58 -11.87 2.96 -3.90
CA VAL A 58 -13.18 2.32 -4.06
C VAL A 58 -13.87 2.24 -2.71
N PRO A 59 -14.54 3.31 -2.27
CA PRO A 59 -15.30 3.33 -1.01
C PRO A 59 -16.24 2.13 -0.88
N THR A 60 -16.47 1.68 0.35
CA THR A 60 -17.15 0.39 0.64
C THR A 60 -18.57 0.31 0.03
N ASP A 61 -19.28 1.43 -0.06
CA ASP A 61 -20.61 1.56 -0.65
C ASP A 61 -20.64 1.37 -2.17
N GLU A 62 -19.56 1.70 -2.87
CA GLU A 62 -19.41 1.54 -4.32
C GLU A 62 -18.63 0.25 -4.71
N LEU A 63 -18.15 -0.50 -3.71
CA LEU A 63 -17.13 -1.54 -3.88
C LEU A 63 -17.48 -2.63 -4.89
N VAL A 64 -18.68 -3.21 -4.80
CA VAL A 64 -19.09 -4.32 -5.68
C VAL A 64 -19.24 -3.87 -7.12
N ASP A 65 -19.88 -2.71 -7.31
CA ASP A 65 -20.23 -2.18 -8.63
C ASP A 65 -18.98 -1.76 -9.40
N VAL A 66 -18.09 -1.02 -8.73
CA VAL A 66 -16.81 -0.59 -9.32
C VAL A 66 -15.91 -1.80 -9.57
N ALA A 67 -15.73 -2.69 -8.58
CA ALA A 67 -14.84 -3.84 -8.77
C ALA A 67 -15.35 -4.75 -9.90
N THR A 68 -16.65 -5.05 -9.95
CA THR A 68 -17.20 -5.98 -10.96
C THR A 68 -17.18 -5.40 -12.38
N SER A 69 -17.26 -4.08 -12.53
CA SER A 69 -17.17 -3.43 -13.83
C SER A 69 -15.74 -3.20 -14.33
N THR A 70 -14.74 -3.23 -13.43
CA THR A 70 -13.36 -2.84 -13.77
C THR A 70 -12.33 -3.97 -13.62
N LEU A 71 -12.60 -5.00 -12.81
CA LEU A 71 -11.64 -6.06 -12.48
C LEU A 71 -12.12 -7.45 -12.90
N ASP A 72 -11.18 -8.27 -13.38
CA ASP A 72 -11.40 -9.70 -13.60
C ASP A 72 -11.58 -10.46 -12.28
N LYS A 73 -12.43 -11.48 -12.24
CA LYS A 73 -12.70 -12.28 -11.03
C LYS A 73 -11.49 -13.10 -10.55
N SER A 74 -10.49 -13.32 -11.40
CA SER A 74 -9.22 -13.97 -11.08
C SER A 74 -8.11 -12.99 -10.68
N ARG A 75 -8.37 -11.68 -10.68
CA ARG A 75 -7.42 -10.66 -10.25
C ARG A 75 -7.06 -10.86 -8.78
N ASP A 76 -5.77 -10.80 -8.48
CA ASP A 76 -5.27 -10.71 -7.11
C ASP A 76 -5.63 -9.32 -6.55
N ILE A 77 -6.34 -9.27 -5.44
CA ILE A 77 -6.80 -8.03 -4.82
C ILE A 77 -6.28 -7.97 -3.39
N TYR A 78 -5.57 -6.90 -3.05
CA TYR A 78 -5.29 -6.52 -1.67
C TYR A 78 -6.21 -5.38 -1.28
N VAL A 79 -6.95 -5.51 -0.19
CA VAL A 79 -7.89 -4.48 0.26
C VAL A 79 -7.48 -3.98 1.64
N TYR A 80 -7.64 -2.68 1.88
CA TYR A 80 -7.49 -2.08 3.21
C TYR A 80 -8.50 -0.95 3.46
N GLY A 81 -9.00 -0.90 4.69
CA GLY A 81 -9.85 0.16 5.22
C GLY A 81 -9.15 0.97 6.32
N VAL A 82 -9.94 1.75 7.06
CA VAL A 82 -9.50 2.52 8.24
C VAL A 82 -9.28 1.62 9.46
N SER A 83 -9.96 0.48 9.50
CA SER A 83 -9.89 -0.50 10.57
C SER A 83 -9.79 -1.91 10.00
N GLU A 84 -9.38 -2.87 10.85
CA GLU A 84 -9.39 -4.29 10.51
C GLU A 84 -10.82 -4.78 10.20
N GLU A 85 -11.82 -4.28 10.91
CA GLU A 85 -13.23 -4.60 10.67
C GLU A 85 -13.70 -4.16 9.28
N GLN A 86 -13.42 -2.90 8.89
CA GLN A 86 -13.77 -2.42 7.56
C GLN A 86 -13.04 -3.20 6.47
N THR A 87 -11.77 -3.53 6.70
CA THR A 87 -10.95 -4.32 5.78
C THR A 87 -11.54 -5.73 5.58
N ALA A 88 -11.88 -6.41 6.66
CA ALA A 88 -12.49 -7.74 6.62
C ALA A 88 -13.89 -7.71 5.96
N GLN A 89 -14.69 -6.68 6.25
CA GLN A 89 -16.00 -6.49 5.61
C GLN A 89 -15.86 -6.33 4.10
N ALA A 90 -14.94 -5.48 3.63
CA ALA A 90 -14.69 -5.26 2.21
C ALA A 90 -14.20 -6.54 1.52
N ALA A 91 -13.26 -7.26 2.13
CA ALA A 91 -12.77 -8.53 1.60
C ALA A 91 -13.91 -9.56 1.47
N LYS A 92 -14.78 -9.66 2.49
CA LYS A 92 -15.96 -10.53 2.46
C LYS A 92 -16.91 -10.15 1.32
N ILE A 93 -17.20 -8.87 1.15
CA ILE A 93 -18.07 -8.34 0.07
C ILE A 93 -17.52 -8.76 -1.31
N LEU A 94 -16.23 -8.55 -1.56
CA LEU A 94 -15.59 -8.92 -2.83
C LEU A 94 -15.62 -10.43 -3.07
N ARG A 95 -15.29 -11.24 -2.06
CA ARG A 95 -15.36 -12.71 -2.15
C ARG A 95 -16.79 -13.17 -2.46
N SER A 96 -17.79 -12.59 -1.80
CA SER A 96 -19.22 -12.87 -2.09
C SER A 96 -19.65 -12.44 -3.49
N ALA A 97 -19.02 -11.41 -4.06
CA ALA A 97 -19.20 -11.00 -5.45
C ALA A 97 -18.44 -11.87 -6.47
N GLY A 98 -17.80 -12.96 -6.03
CA GLY A 98 -17.14 -13.95 -6.90
C GLY A 98 -15.67 -13.67 -7.22
N PHE A 99 -15.04 -12.68 -6.58
CA PHE A 99 -13.59 -12.49 -6.69
C PHE A 99 -12.86 -13.61 -5.95
N LYS A 100 -11.95 -14.29 -6.66
CA LYS A 100 -11.32 -15.52 -6.18
C LYS A 100 -10.14 -15.27 -5.26
N HIS A 101 -9.36 -14.21 -5.53
CA HIS A 101 -8.09 -13.94 -4.85
C HIS A 101 -8.16 -12.60 -4.15
N VAL A 102 -8.73 -12.57 -2.95
CA VAL A 102 -8.89 -11.35 -2.15
C VAL A 102 -8.17 -11.51 -0.82
N SER A 103 -7.25 -10.61 -0.53
CA SER A 103 -6.48 -10.56 0.71
C SER A 103 -6.75 -9.28 1.48
N GLU A 104 -6.87 -9.42 2.79
CA GLU A 104 -6.92 -8.31 3.73
C GLU A 104 -5.49 -7.85 4.02
N LEU A 105 -5.16 -6.59 3.75
CA LEU A 105 -3.87 -6.03 4.15
C LEU A 105 -3.91 -5.68 5.64
N LYS A 106 -3.22 -6.49 6.45
CA LYS A 106 -3.19 -6.37 7.91
C LYS A 106 -2.56 -5.05 8.34
N GLY A 107 -3.22 -4.38 9.28
CA GLY A 107 -2.82 -3.07 9.80
C GLY A 107 -2.96 -1.90 8.80
N GLY A 108 -3.51 -2.15 7.60
CA GLY A 108 -3.85 -1.12 6.62
C GLY A 108 -2.71 -0.17 6.26
N LEU A 109 -3.05 1.11 6.06
CA LEU A 109 -2.08 2.15 5.68
C LEU A 109 -1.01 2.38 6.75
N ASP A 110 -1.35 2.24 8.04
CA ASP A 110 -0.39 2.51 9.12
C ASP A 110 0.73 1.45 9.15
N ALA A 111 0.37 0.17 9.01
CA ALA A 111 1.36 -0.89 8.86
C ALA A 111 2.20 -0.74 7.59
N TRP A 112 1.59 -0.27 6.49
CA TRP A 112 2.33 0.03 5.26
C TRP A 112 3.36 1.15 5.45
N LYS A 113 2.97 2.24 6.12
CA LYS A 113 3.88 3.35 6.44
C LYS A 113 4.99 2.92 7.40
N ALA A 114 4.66 2.11 8.40
CA ALA A 114 5.63 1.63 9.39
C ALA A 114 6.82 0.86 8.78
N ILE A 115 6.62 0.24 7.61
CA ILE A 115 7.66 -0.50 6.86
C ILE A 115 8.32 0.35 5.76
N GLY A 116 8.07 1.66 5.75
CA GLY A 116 8.55 2.58 4.72
C GLY A 116 8.01 2.24 3.33
N GLY A 117 6.76 1.80 3.24
CA GLY A 117 6.09 1.57 1.97
C GLY A 117 5.79 2.90 1.25
N PRO A 118 5.88 2.96 -0.10
CA PRO A 118 5.61 4.18 -0.85
C PRO A 118 4.14 4.61 -0.75
N THR A 119 3.90 5.91 -0.58
CA THR A 119 2.55 6.50 -0.46
C THR A 119 2.41 7.70 -1.39
N GLU A 120 1.15 8.04 -1.72
CA GLU A 120 0.77 9.19 -2.53
C GLU A 120 -0.36 9.97 -1.82
N GLY A 121 -0.48 11.27 -2.08
CA GLY A 121 -1.56 12.08 -1.50
C GLY A 121 -1.18 13.54 -1.24
N VAL A 122 -2.18 14.37 -0.95
CA VAL A 122 -1.99 15.82 -0.74
C VAL A 122 -1.18 16.12 0.52
N ILE A 123 -1.32 15.33 1.59
CA ILE A 123 -0.55 15.53 2.83
C ILE A 123 0.83 14.87 2.71
N GLU A 124 0.91 13.68 2.10
CA GLU A 124 2.20 13.00 1.87
C GLU A 124 3.16 13.86 1.03
N SER A 125 2.63 14.58 0.03
CA SER A 125 3.41 15.54 -0.78
C SER A 125 3.67 16.89 -0.08
N LYS A 126 2.93 17.20 0.99
CA LYS A 126 3.00 18.45 1.74
C LYS A 126 3.53 18.26 3.15
N THR A 127 4.31 17.22 3.45
CA THR A 127 5.12 17.22 4.69
C THR A 127 5.82 18.57 4.72
N PRO A 128 5.43 19.51 5.61
CA PRO A 128 6.14 20.76 5.69
C PRO A 128 7.54 20.35 6.08
N ALA A 129 8.55 20.91 5.42
CA ALA A 129 9.85 21.00 6.08
C ALA A 129 9.57 21.48 7.51
N GLY A 130 9.99 20.69 8.50
CA GLY A 130 9.84 21.04 9.91
C GLY A 130 10.28 22.48 10.14
N ALA A 131 9.76 23.16 11.14
CA ALA A 131 10.16 24.54 11.44
C ALA A 131 11.70 24.69 11.60
N ASP A 132 12.35 23.58 11.94
CA ASP A 132 13.77 23.31 12.11
C ASP A 132 14.49 22.83 10.83
N ASP A 133 13.77 22.42 9.78
CA ASP A 133 14.37 21.93 8.54
C ASP A 133 15.00 23.04 7.69
N TYR A 134 14.53 24.28 7.82
CA TYR A 134 15.16 25.46 7.21
C TYR A 134 16.22 26.11 8.10
N ASN A 135 16.36 25.70 9.37
CA ASN A 135 17.31 26.31 10.28
C ASN A 135 18.64 25.55 10.28
N VAL A 136 19.41 25.77 9.20
CA VAL A 136 20.74 25.17 8.98
C VAL A 136 21.67 25.44 10.17
N VAL A 137 21.53 26.58 10.84
CA VAL A 137 22.33 26.97 12.01
C VAL A 137 22.08 26.03 13.19
N SER A 138 20.81 25.72 13.49
CA SER A 138 20.45 24.81 14.57
C SER A 138 20.89 23.36 14.30
N ARG A 139 20.85 22.91 13.04
CA ARG A 139 21.39 21.60 12.65
C ARG A 139 22.90 21.51 12.83
N ILE A 140 23.63 22.57 12.48
CA ILE A 140 25.09 22.65 12.68
C ILE A 140 25.42 22.68 14.16
N GLN A 141 24.71 23.47 14.98
CA GLN A 141 24.93 23.51 16.43
C GLN A 141 24.66 22.15 17.09
N ASN A 142 23.52 21.51 16.81
CA ASN A 142 23.23 20.19 17.34
C ASN A 142 24.26 19.15 16.90
N HIS A 143 24.76 19.21 15.67
CA HIS A 143 25.81 18.32 15.20
C HIS A 143 27.12 18.54 15.97
N LEU A 144 27.55 19.80 16.15
CA LEU A 144 28.75 20.15 16.88
C LEU A 144 28.67 19.76 18.37
N GLU A 145 27.52 20.01 19.01
CA GLU A 145 27.29 19.64 20.42
C GLU A 145 27.29 18.13 20.64
N ASN A 146 26.72 17.35 19.71
CA ASN A 146 26.70 15.90 19.81
C ASN A 146 28.06 15.27 19.51
N GLN A 147 28.90 15.89 18.67
CA GLN A 147 30.28 15.44 18.47
C GLN A 147 31.18 15.71 19.67
N GLN A 148 30.94 16.79 20.42
CA GLN A 148 31.69 17.09 21.65
C GLN A 148 31.34 16.17 22.82
N LYS A 149 30.17 15.53 22.82
CA LYS A 149 29.74 14.55 23.84
C LYS A 149 30.28 13.13 23.62
N GLN A 150 30.93 12.86 22.48
CA GLN A 150 31.50 11.55 22.16
C GLN A 150 33.03 11.45 22.37
N VAL A 151 33.62 12.38 23.14
CA VAL A 151 35.03 12.34 23.56
C VAL A 151 35.13 12.30 25.07
#